data_AF-A0A920M0W3-F1
#
_entry.id   AF-A0A920M0W3-F1
#
_cell.length_a   1.000
_cell.length_b   1.000
_cell.length_c   1.000
_cell.angle_alpha   90.00
_cell.angle_beta   90.00
_cell.angle_gamma   90.00
#
_symmetry.space_group_name_H-M   'P 1'
#
loop_
_entity.id
_entity.type
_entity.pdbx_description
1 polymer ?
#
loop_
_entity_poly.entity_id
_entity_poly.type
_entity_poly.pdbx_seq_one_letter_code
_entity_poly.pdbx_strand_id
1 'polypeptide(L)' 'MDKRAKTKDYKKVPLKKMGDETDISNAVLFLIESDYVTGQIINVDGGKSII' A
#
# COMPACT_ATOMS: atom_id res chain seq x y z
N MET A 1 -23.09 6.08 -20.16
CA MET A 1 -22.18 4.92 -20.17
C MET A 1 -21.05 5.23 -21.13
N ASP A 2 -19.88 5.64 -20.62
CA ASP A 2 -18.64 5.58 -21.39
C ASP A 2 -17.56 5.05 -20.44
N LYS A 3 -17.52 3.73 -20.28
CA LYS A 3 -16.55 3.01 -19.45
C LYS A 3 -15.24 2.90 -20.22
N ARG A 4 -14.63 4.03 -20.58
CA ARG A 4 -13.17 4.05 -20.77
C ARG A 4 -12.57 4.00 -19.38
N ALA A 5 -12.61 2.81 -18.79
CA ALA A 5 -11.88 2.48 -17.58
C ALA A 5 -10.43 2.88 -17.84
N LYS A 6 -10.04 4.05 -17.31
CA LYS A 6 -8.65 4.51 -17.30
C LYS A 6 -7.83 3.31 -16.87
N THR A 7 -7.06 2.75 -17.80
CA THR A 7 -6.18 1.63 -17.55
C THR A 7 -5.24 2.13 -16.45
N LYS A 8 -5.49 1.74 -15.20
CA LYS A 8 -4.74 2.22 -14.05
C LYS A 8 -3.33 1.67 -14.25
N ASP A 9 -2.44 2.50 -14.77
CA ASP A 9 -1.12 2.06 -15.22
C ASP A 9 -0.23 1.85 -13.98
N TYR A 10 -0.30 0.65 -13.41
CA TYR A 10 0.46 0.25 -12.21
C TYR A 10 1.92 -0.07 -12.52
N LYS A 11 2.44 0.29 -13.70
CA LYS A 11 3.86 0.08 -14.07
C LYS A 11 4.85 0.70 -13.08
N LYS A 12 4.43 1.74 -12.35
CA LYS A 12 5.23 2.43 -11.33
C LYS A 12 5.01 1.93 -9.91
N VAL A 13 4.30 0.81 -9.73
CA VAL A 13 4.20 0.12 -8.44
C VAL A 13 4.89 -1.22 -8.61
N PRO A 14 5.95 -1.54 -7.85
CA PRO A 14 6.66 -2.82 -7.97
C PRO A 14 5.75 -4.05 -7.86
N LEU A 15 4.76 -4.01 -6.96
CA LEU A 15 3.77 -5.10 -6.84
C LEU A 15 2.75 -5.16 -7.98
N LYS A 16 2.74 -4.19 -8.92
CA LYS A 16 1.85 -4.11 -10.09
C LYS A 16 0.35 -4.24 -9.77
N LYS A 17 -0.02 -3.94 -8.52
CA LYS A 17 -1.40 -3.95 -8.03
C LYS A 17 -1.69 -2.65 -7.27
N MET A 18 -2.96 -2.24 -7.29
CA MET A 18 -3.45 -1.24 -6.35
C MET A 18 -3.59 -1.91 -4.98
N GLY A 19 -3.14 -1.24 -3.93
CA GLY A 19 -3.53 -1.63 -2.58
C GLY A 19 -4.97 -1.24 -2.29
N ASP A 20 -5.54 -1.85 -1.26
CA ASP A 20 -6.87 -1.52 -0.74
C ASP A 20 -6.82 -1.19 0.76
N GLU A 21 -7.97 -0.85 1.32
CA GLU A 21 -8.14 -0.51 2.75
C GLU A 21 -7.66 -1.63 3.70
N THR A 22 -7.68 -2.89 3.25
CA THR A 22 -7.23 -4.05 4.03
C THR A 22 -5.72 -4.04 4.19
N ASP A 23 -4.96 -3.61 3.17
CA ASP A 23 -3.51 -3.52 3.26
C ASP A 23 -3.08 -2.55 4.38
N ILE A 24 -3.79 -1.42 4.52
CA ILE A 24 -3.56 -0.47 5.62
C ILE A 24 -3.99 -1.06 6.96
N SER A 25 -5.17 -1.69 7.02
CA SER A 25 -5.70 -2.25 8.27
C SER A 25 -4.79 -3.34 8.84
N ASN A 26 -4.24 -4.20 7.97
CA ASN A 26 -3.28 -5.24 8.38
C ASN A 26 -1.96 -4.63 8.89
N ALA A 27 -1.46 -3.56 8.28
CA ALA A 27 -0.26 -2.87 8.75
C ALA A 27 -0.47 -2.22 10.13
N VAL A 28 -1.66 -1.65 10.38
CA VAL A 28 -2.03 -1.13 11.69
C VAL A 28 -2.12 -2.27 12.71
N LEU A 29 -2.76 -3.40 12.37
CA LEU A 29 -2.83 -4.58 13.24
C LEU A 29 -1.42 -5.07 13.64
N PHE A 30 -0.52 -5.18 12.67
CA PHE A 30 0.87 -5.54 12.94
C PHE A 30 1.57 -4.55 13.91
N LEU A 31 1.32 -3.24 13.73
CA LEU A 31 1.93 -2.21 14.57
C LEU A 31 1.41 -2.23 16.01
N ILE A 32 0.11 -2.44 16.22
CA ILE A 32 -0.46 -2.49 17.58
C ILE A 32 -0.01 -3.73 18.37
N GLU A 33 0.42 -4.79 17.68
CA GLU A 33 0.97 -6.01 18.29
C GLU A 33 2.49 -5.91 18.57
N SER A 34 3.15 -4.81 18.18
CA SER A 34 4.61 -4.64 18.33
C SER A 34 4.98 -3.72 19.48
N ASP A 35 5.30 -4.30 20.64
CA ASP A 35 5.62 -3.56 21.88
C ASP A 35 6.92 -2.71 21.82
N TYR A 36 7.84 -3.03 20.91
CA TYR A 36 9.16 -2.38 20.84
C TYR A 36 9.38 -1.53 19.56
N VAL A 37 8.34 -1.39 18.73
CA VAL A 37 8.42 -0.56 17.51
C VAL A 37 7.92 0.84 17.84
N THR A 38 8.81 1.83 17.75
CA THR A 38 8.47 3.24 17.97
C THR A 38 9.30 4.18 17.09
N GLY A 39 8.76 5.36 16.82
CA GLY A 39 9.44 6.41 16.02
C GLY A 39 9.67 6.07 14.56
N GLN A 40 9.05 5.00 14.03
CA GLN A 40 9.23 4.55 12.65
C GLN A 40 8.09 5.00 11.74
N ILE A 41 8.43 5.22 10.47
CA ILE A 41 7.47 5.40 9.38
C ILE A 41 7.48 4.12 8.55
N ILE A 42 6.32 3.48 8.39
CA ILE A 42 6.17 2.28 7.56
C ILE A 42 5.36 2.63 6.31
N ASN A 43 5.97 2.46 5.14
CA ASN A 43 5.29 2.68 3.86
C ASN A 43 4.47 1.45 3.47
N VAL A 44 3.18 1.66 3.22
CA VAL A 44 2.24 0.64 2.74
C VAL A 44 1.73 1.05 1.36
N ASP A 45 2.58 0.94 0.35
CA ASP A 45 2.34 1.51 -0.99
C ASP A 45 2.70 0.57 -2.15
N GLY A 46 2.89 -0.72 -1.85
CA GLY A 46 3.31 -1.73 -2.82
C GLY A 46 4.68 -1.48 -3.44
N GLY A 47 5.54 -0.72 -2.76
CA GLY A 47 6.89 -0.37 -3.20
C GLY A 47 6.95 0.88 -4.07
N LYS A 48 5.89 1.69 -4.11
CA LYS A 48 5.88 2.90 -4.94
C LYS A 48 6.97 3.90 -4.55
N SER A 49 7.31 4.00 -3.27
CA SER A 49 8.29 4.96 -2.76
C SER A 49 9.76 4.60 -3.02
N ILE A 50 10.04 3.38 -3.52
CA ILE A 50 11.42 2.90 -3.73
C ILE A 50 11.91 3.06 -5.19
N ILE A 51 11.04 3.52 -6.10
CA ILE A 51 11.35 3.66 -7.55
C ILE A 51 10.93 5.01 -8.12
#